data_AF-A0A7C2MT82-F1
#
_entry.id   AF-A0A7C2MT82-F1
#
_cell.length_a   1.000
_cell.length_b   1.000
_cell.length_c   1.000
_cell.angle_alpha   90.00
_cell.angle_beta   90.00
_cell.angle_gamma   90.00
#
_symmetry.space_group_name_H-M   'P 1'
#
loop_
_entity.id
_entity.type
_entity.pdbx_description
1 polymer ?
#
loop_
_entity_poly.entity_id
_entity_poly.type
_entity_poly.pdbx_seq_one_letter_code
_entity_poly.pdbx_strand_id
1 'polypeptide(L)'
;MDRLAGYEAGAPLAIVDPRGTSSECPQCDSKMAESGYRRLRCPSCGFEADRDVIGKLNIRKRALKILGIKPSSGGVLAPLTAPQMTDVSPNRWGEHVNRR
;
A
#
# COMPACT_ATOMS: atom_id res chain seq x y z
N MET A 1 -1.12 8.79 29.73
CA MET A 1 -1.69 8.08 28.56
C MET A 1 -0.93 8.58 27.36
N ASP A 2 0.13 7.86 27.03
CA ASP A 2 1.20 8.30 26.13
C ASP A 2 0.68 8.53 24.72
N ARG A 3 0.97 9.71 24.16
CA ARG A 3 0.62 10.06 22.77
C ARG A 3 1.49 9.23 21.82
N LEU A 4 1.06 8.01 21.49
CA LEU A 4 1.72 7.14 20.50
C LEU A 4 1.49 7.61 19.05
N ALA A 5 0.62 8.61 18.85
CA ALA A 5 0.31 9.21 17.57
C ALA A 5 0.54 10.74 17.61
N GLY A 6 1.13 11.28 16.56
CA GLY A 6 1.43 12.70 16.38
C GLY A 6 1.37 13.09 14.90
N TYR A 7 1.86 14.29 14.58
CA TYR A 7 2.00 14.77 13.21
C TYR A 7 3.38 15.40 13.02
N GLU A 8 4.04 15.09 11.91
CA GLU A 8 5.32 15.66 11.54
C GLU A 8 5.29 16.01 10.05
N ALA A 9 5.68 17.24 9.69
CA ALA A 9 5.64 17.74 8.31
C ALA A 9 4.29 17.52 7.56
N GLY A 10 3.16 17.57 8.28
CA GLY A 10 1.83 17.34 7.71
C GLY A 10 1.44 15.87 7.53
N ALA A 11 2.30 14.92 7.94
CA ALA A 11 2.02 13.49 7.89
C ALA A 11 1.72 12.93 9.28
N PRO A 12 0.77 11.97 9.42
CA PRO A 12 0.56 11.25 10.66
C PRO A 12 1.81 10.45 11.05
N LEU A 13 2.26 10.63 12.29
CA LEU A 13 3.40 9.94 12.88
C LEU A 13 2.91 8.95 13.93
N ALA A 14 3.47 7.74 13.93
CA ALA A 14 3.23 6.75 14.98
C ALA A 14 4.55 6.19 15.50
N ILE A 15 4.74 6.24 16.82
CA ILE A 15 5.89 5.64 17.49
C ILE A 15 5.57 4.18 17.78
N VAL A 16 6.39 3.27 17.26
CA VAL A 16 6.20 1.82 17.37
C VAL A 16 7.36 1.16 18.12
N ASP A 17 7.05 0.14 18.91
CA ASP A 17 8.07 -0.74 19.49
C ASP A 17 8.65 -1.68 18.41
N PRO A 18 9.97 -1.60 18.13
CA PRO A 18 10.61 -2.40 17.09
C PRO A 18 10.85 -3.87 17.51
N ARG A 19 10.67 -4.23 18.79
CA ARG A 19 10.96 -5.58 19.28
C ARG A 19 10.16 -6.65 18.53
N GLY A 20 10.85 -7.70 18.10
CA GLY A 20 10.28 -8.86 17.40
C GLY A 20 9.82 -8.60 15.96
N THR A 21 9.97 -7.38 15.43
CA THR A 21 9.48 -7.04 14.08
C THR A 21 10.15 -7.84 12.96
N SER A 22 11.34 -8.38 13.18
CA SER A 22 12.08 -9.17 12.20
C SER A 22 11.88 -10.68 12.33
N SER A 23 11.16 -11.16 13.35
CA SER A 23 10.96 -12.59 13.63
C SER A 23 9.49 -13.03 13.57
N GLU A 24 8.58 -12.10 13.27
CA GLU A 24 7.14 -12.31 13.15
C GLU A 24 6.71 -12.23 11.69
N CYS A 25 5.89 -13.17 11.24
CA CYS A 25 5.41 -13.17 9.87
C CYS A 25 4.44 -12.00 9.63
N PRO A 26 4.70 -11.11 8.65
CA PRO A 26 3.82 -9.96 8.42
C PRO A 26 2.41 -10.35 7.96
N GLN A 27 2.26 -11.56 7.39
CA GLN A 27 1.02 -12.05 6.81
C GLN A 27 0.12 -12.77 7.82
N CYS A 28 0.69 -13.60 8.70
CA CYS A 28 -0.08 -14.49 9.57
C CYS A 28 0.37 -14.48 11.04
N ASP A 29 1.28 -13.58 11.41
CA ASP A 29 1.77 -13.37 12.78
C ASP A 29 2.48 -14.59 13.42
N SER A 30 2.69 -15.67 12.66
CA SER A 30 3.47 -16.83 13.11
C SER A 30 4.97 -16.52 13.19
N LYS A 31 5.69 -17.25 14.04
CA LYS A 31 7.15 -17.11 14.16
C LYS A 31 7.85 -17.53 12.86
N MET A 32 8.81 -16.71 12.44
CA MET A 32 9.65 -16.95 11.27
C MET A 32 10.77 -17.96 11.57
N ALA A 33 11.16 -18.75 10.58
CA ALA A 33 12.30 -19.65 10.63
C ALA A 33 13.40 -19.18 9.66
N GLU A 34 14.68 -19.47 9.98
CA GLU A 34 15.79 -19.12 9.09
C GLU A 34 15.75 -20.00 7.83
N SER A 35 15.87 -19.40 6.65
CA SER A 35 15.87 -20.10 5.36
C SER A 35 17.15 -19.91 4.54
N GLY A 36 18.09 -19.10 5.03
CA GLY A 36 19.37 -18.82 4.38
C GLY A 36 20.02 -17.56 4.95
N TYR A 37 21.04 -17.03 4.27
CA TYR A 37 21.68 -15.79 4.71
C TYR A 37 20.68 -14.62 4.61
N ARG A 38 20.40 -14.00 5.77
CA ARG A 38 19.46 -12.87 5.98
C ARG A 38 18.00 -13.10 5.59
N ARG A 39 17.64 -14.24 4.98
CA ARG A 39 16.27 -14.59 4.61
C ARG A 39 15.61 -15.45 5.69
N LEU A 40 14.33 -15.19 5.88
CA LEU A 40 13.48 -15.95 6.78
C LEU A 40 12.25 -16.43 6.02
N ARG A 41 11.79 -17.64 6.34
CA ARG A 41 10.58 -18.25 5.80
C ARG A 41 9.58 -18.54 6.91
N CYS A 42 8.31 -18.22 6.68
CA CYS A 42 7.22 -18.56 7.57
C CYS A 42 6.80 -20.02 7.32
N PRO A 43 6.87 -20.90 8.33
CA PRO A 43 6.42 -22.29 8.18
C PRO A 43 4.89 -22.40 8.02
N SER A 44 4.12 -21.44 8.53
CA SER A 44 2.66 -21.49 8.55
C SER A 44 2.01 -21.07 7.23
N CYS A 45 2.52 -20.01 6.57
CA CYS A 45 1.93 -19.48 5.33
C CYS A 45 2.89 -19.46 4.13
N GLY A 46 4.14 -19.89 4.31
CA GLY A 46 5.14 -19.98 3.23
C GLY A 46 5.77 -18.65 2.82
N PHE A 47 5.37 -17.51 3.40
CA PHE A 47 5.98 -16.21 3.12
C PHE A 47 7.48 -16.21 3.38
N GLU A 48 8.29 -15.76 2.42
CA GLU A 48 9.74 -15.69 2.53
C GLU A 48 10.27 -14.33 2.07
N ALA A 49 11.10 -13.69 2.88
CA ALA A 49 11.72 -12.41 2.55
C ALA A 49 13.00 -12.17 3.38
N ASP A 50 13.75 -11.13 3.03
CA ASP A 50 14.86 -10.64 3.85
C ASP A 50 14.35 -10.09 5.20
N ARG A 51 15.18 -10.25 6.24
CA ARG A 51 14.90 -9.81 7.62
C ARG A 51 14.53 -8.33 7.71
N ASP A 52 15.13 -7.46 6.89
CA ASP A 52 14.84 -6.02 6.88
C ASP A 52 13.49 -5.72 6.21
N VAL A 53 13.13 -6.49 5.18
CA VAL A 53 11.82 -6.38 4.52
C VAL A 53 10.71 -6.76 5.51
N ILE A 54 10.90 -7.87 6.23
CA ILE A 54 9.98 -8.32 7.29
C ILE A 54 9.83 -7.23 8.37
N GLY A 55 10.95 -6.69 8.85
CA GLY A 55 10.96 -5.61 9.84
C GLY A 55 10.15 -4.39 9.39
N LYS A 56 10.41 -3.88 8.18
CA LYS A 56 9.69 -2.71 7.61
C LYS A 56 8.19 -2.95 7.46
N LEU A 57 7.79 -4.15 7.01
CA LEU A 57 6.38 -4.51 6.88
C LEU A 57 5.66 -4.53 8.24
N ASN A 58 6.30 -5.11 9.26
CA ASN A 58 5.72 -5.17 10.61
C ASN A 58 5.68 -3.80 11.30
N ILE A 59 6.71 -2.96 11.11
CA ILE A 59 6.70 -1.56 11.57
C ILE A 59 5.52 -0.80 10.96
N ARG A 60 5.33 -0.91 9.63
CA ARG A 60 4.19 -0.30 8.93
C ARG A 60 2.85 -0.83 9.45
N LYS A 61 2.71 -2.16 9.61
CA LYS A 61 1.49 -2.81 10.12
C LYS A 61 1.11 -2.27 11.52
N ARG A 62 2.08 -2.17 12.43
CA ARG A 62 1.89 -1.62 13.78
C ARG A 62 1.54 -0.13 13.74
N ALA A 63 2.24 0.66 12.92
CA ALA A 63 1.98 2.10 12.77
C ALA A 63 0.56 2.36 12.25
N LEU A 64 0.12 1.65 11.21
CA LEU A 64 -1.24 1.77 10.67
C LEU A 64 -2.30 1.42 11.71
N LYS A 65 -2.05 0.42 12.56
CA LYS A 65 -2.92 0.04 13.67
C LYS A 65 -3.04 1.15 14.72
N ILE A 66 -1.93 1.80 15.09
CA ILE A 66 -1.92 2.96 16.01
C ILE A 66 -2.69 4.13 15.41
N LEU A 67 -2.53 4.39 14.11
CA LEU A 67 -3.19 5.48 13.39
C LEU A 67 -4.66 5.18 13.05
N GLY A 68 -5.15 3.95 13.26
CA GLY A 68 -6.50 3.55 12.87
C GLY A 68 -6.76 3.51 11.36
N ILE A 69 -5.69 3.52 10.55
CA ILE A 69 -5.79 3.50 9.09
C ILE A 69 -5.95 2.05 8.63
N LYS A 70 -7.08 1.73 8.01
CA LYS A 70 -7.29 0.43 7.36
C LYS A 70 -6.75 0.50 5.94
N PRO A 71 -5.66 -0.23 5.59
CA PRO A 71 -5.18 -0.26 4.22
C PRO A 71 -6.26 -0.91 3.35
N SER A 72 -6.74 -0.18 2.34
CA SER A 72 -7.65 -0.74 1.33
C SER A 72 -6.86 -1.70 0.45
N SER A 73 -7.26 -2.97 0.42
CA SER A 73 -6.61 -4.02 -0.37
C SER A 73 -6.94 -3.97 -1.86
N GLY A 74 -7.61 -2.92 -2.35
CA GLY A 74 -8.10 -2.84 -3.72
C GLY A 74 -9.13 -1.73 -3.96
N GLY A 75 -8.90 -0.52 -3.44
CA GLY A 75 -9.76 0.62 -3.74
C GLY A 75 -9.17 1.47 -4.87
N VAL A 76 -9.94 1.72 -5.94
CA VAL A 76 -9.67 2.84 -6.85
C VAL A 76 -9.71 4.12 -6.00
N LEU A 77 -8.71 5.00 -6.14
CA LEU A 77 -8.58 6.21 -5.29
C LEU A 77 -9.75 7.20 -5.42
N ALA A 78 -10.62 7.00 -6.41
CA ALA A 78 -11.95 7.56 -6.58
C ALA A 78 -12.59 6.81 -7.78
N PRO A 79 -13.92 6.83 -7.99
CA PRO A 79 -14.44 6.62 -9.33
C PRO A 79 -13.68 7.55 -10.30
N LEU A 80 -13.32 7.08 -11.50
CA LEU A 80 -12.86 7.97 -12.58
C LEU A 80 -14.01 8.92 -12.93
N THR A 81 -14.14 10.01 -12.17
CA THR A 81 -15.09 11.11 -12.43
C THR A 81 -14.60 12.01 -13.54
N ALA A 82 -13.34 11.85 -13.97
CA ALA A 82 -12.88 12.45 -15.21
C ALA A 82 -13.74 11.89 -16.36
N PRO A 83 -14.41 12.74 -17.15
CA PRO A 83 -15.15 12.29 -18.32
C PRO A 83 -14.19 11.52 -19.22
N GLN A 84 -14.58 10.31 -19.60
CA GLN A 84 -13.82 9.51 -20.55
C GLN A 84 -13.73 10.31 -21.85
N MET A 85 -12.51 10.61 -22.29
CA MET A 85 -12.29 11.30 -23.56
C MET A 85 -12.68 10.31 -24.66
N THR A 86 -13.86 10.49 -25.25
CA THR A 86 -14.29 9.70 -26.40
C THR A 86 -13.47 10.12 -27.61
N ASP A 87 -12.91 9.17 -28.34
CA ASP A 87 -12.27 9.42 -29.64
C ASP A 87 -13.27 10.11 -30.56
N VAL A 88 -12.94 11.32 -31.01
CA VAL A 88 -13.75 12.05 -31.98
C VAL A 88 -13.49 11.39 -33.32
N SER A 89 -14.51 10.71 -33.88
CA SER A 89 -14.41 10.12 -35.22
C SER A 89 -13.84 11.16 -36.21
N PRO A 90 -12.77 10.85 -36.98
CA PRO A 90 -11.99 11.89 -37.69
C PRO A 90 -12.72 12.60 -38.85
N ASN A 91 -14.00 12.31 -39.05
CA ASN A 91 -14.67 12.52 -40.33
C ASN A 91 -15.99 13.28 -40.15
N ARG A 92 -15.93 14.55 -39.73
CA ARG A 92 -17.00 15.50 -40.01
C ARG A 92 -16.46 16.60 -40.92
N TRP A 93 -16.18 16.22 -42.16
CA TRP A 93 -15.87 17.16 -43.22
C TRP A 93 -17.16 17.90 -43.57
N GLY A 94 -17.12 19.23 -43.52
CA GLY A 94 -18.27 20.10 -43.73
C GLY A 94 -18.93 19.87 -45.09
N GLU A 95 -20.25 19.92 -45.13
CA GLU A 95 -21.00 19.87 -46.38
C GLU A 95 -20.63 21.07 -47.25
N HIS A 96 -20.27 20.80 -48.51
CA HIS A 96 -20.08 21.83 -49.53
C HIS A 96 -21.41 22.57 -49.75
N VAL A 97 -21.54 23.76 -49.18
CA VAL A 97 -22.64 24.67 -49.51
C VAL A 97 -22.38 25.22 -50.91
N ASN A 98 -23.16 24.74 -51.88
CA ASN A 98 -23.19 25.25 -53.23
C ASN A 98 -24.02 26.55 -53.24
N ARG A 99 -23.35 27.71 -53.34
CA ARG A 99 -24.03 29.01 -53.52
C ARG A 99 -24.31 29.23 -55.00
N ARG A 100 -25.60 29.38 -55.32
CA ARG A 100 -26.10 29.89 -56.61
C ARG A 100 -25.65 31.32 -56.86
#